data_AF-A0A1H0VN15-F1
#
_entry.id   AF-A0A1H0VN15-F1
#
_cell.length_a   1.000
_cell.length_b   1.000
_cell.length_c   1.000
_cell.angle_alpha   90.00
_cell.angle_beta   90.00
_cell.angle_gamma   90.00
#
_symmetry.space_group_name_H-M   'P 1'
#
loop_
_entity.id
_entity.type
_entity.pdbx_description
1 polymer ?
#
loop_
_entity_poly.entity_id
_entity_poly.type
_entity_poly.pdbx_seq_one_letter_code
_entity_poly.pdbx_strand_id
1 'polypeptide(L)'
;MVFLTFPLLPLLVFGPLASVVKLLTSIDRRNPVAIWSYSVVVFLSLASLDYGWGFLHTITVPDAGEVCLSSPREGPRGGGFDRVDYGLFPPSAECVWASGGTSDLVPGYVAPLLYALLAGAAVCAVVAAHLARRARRDPWQREGATE
;
A
#
# COMPACT_ATOMS: atom_id res chain seq x y z
N MET A 1 16.61 -17.02 -6.10
CA MET A 1 15.43 -16.38 -5.47
C MET A 1 14.58 -15.53 -6.43
N VAL A 2 15.11 -15.07 -7.57
CA VAL A 2 14.41 -14.25 -8.60
C VAL A 2 13.27 -14.99 -9.35
N PHE A 3 13.29 -16.33 -9.40
CA PHE A 3 12.27 -17.09 -10.14
C PHE A 3 10.92 -17.24 -9.43
N LEU A 4 10.86 -17.05 -8.10
CA LEU A 4 9.62 -17.13 -7.33
C LEU A 4 8.85 -15.82 -7.27
N THR A 5 9.52 -14.67 -7.42
CA THR A 5 8.90 -13.35 -7.45
C THR A 5 8.12 -13.10 -8.74
N PHE A 6 8.55 -13.69 -9.87
CA PHE A 6 7.90 -13.52 -11.18
C PHE A 6 6.45 -14.03 -11.27
N PRO A 7 6.09 -15.23 -10.73
CA PRO A 7 4.71 -15.69 -10.70
C PRO A 7 3.88 -15.11 -9.53
N LEU A 8 4.52 -14.62 -8.47
CA LEU A 8 3.84 -13.95 -7.36
C LEU A 8 3.31 -12.57 -7.76
N LEU A 9 4.03 -11.85 -8.63
CA LEU A 9 3.66 -10.52 -9.11
C LEU A 9 2.30 -10.46 -9.82
N PRO A 10 2.00 -11.32 -10.82
CA PRO A 10 0.67 -11.35 -11.43
C PRO A 10 -0.39 -11.76 -10.39
N LEU A 11 -0.08 -12.65 -9.45
CA LEU A 11 -1.02 -13.00 -8.38
C LEU A 11 -1.33 -11.81 -7.45
N LEU A 12 -0.32 -10.99 -7.15
CA LEU A 12 -0.43 -9.76 -6.36
C LEU A 12 -1.19 -8.65 -7.09
N VAL A 13 -1.23 -8.67 -8.42
CA VAL A 13 -1.96 -7.67 -9.23
C VAL A 13 -3.36 -8.16 -9.61
N PHE A 14 -3.49 -9.37 -10.13
CA PHE A 14 -4.76 -9.95 -10.57
C PHE A 14 -5.64 -10.44 -9.42
N GLY A 15 -5.06 -10.86 -8.31
CA GLY A 15 -5.78 -11.23 -7.09
C GLY A 15 -6.67 -10.10 -6.54
N PRO A 16 -6.11 -8.92 -6.21
CA PRO A 16 -6.92 -7.79 -5.75
C PRO A 16 -7.91 -7.31 -6.81
N LEU A 17 -7.54 -7.31 -8.09
CA LEU A 17 -8.44 -6.93 -9.18
C LEU A 17 -9.66 -7.85 -9.27
N ALA A 18 -9.46 -9.16 -9.25
CA ALA A 18 -10.53 -10.15 -9.22
C ALA A 18 -11.38 -10.04 -7.95
N SER A 19 -10.74 -9.75 -6.81
CA SER A 19 -11.41 -9.51 -5.54
C SER A 19 -12.32 -8.28 -5.62
N VAL A 20 -11.84 -7.15 -6.14
CA VAL A 20 -12.60 -5.90 -6.35
C VAL A 20 -13.76 -6.10 -7.33
N VAL A 21 -13.54 -6.79 -8.45
CA VAL A 21 -14.60 -7.07 -9.44
C VAL A 21 -15.70 -7.95 -8.84
N LYS A 22 -15.33 -9.00 -8.10
CA LYS A 22 -16.29 -9.85 -7.39
C LYS A 22 -17.04 -9.07 -6.30
N LEU A 23 -16.35 -8.15 -5.62
CA LEU A 23 -16.92 -7.25 -4.62
C LEU A 23 -17.97 -6.31 -5.20
N LEU A 24 -17.63 -5.64 -6.31
CA LEU A 24 -18.51 -4.70 -6.99
C LEU A 24 -19.76 -5.39 -7.52
N THR A 25 -19.62 -6.65 -7.96
CA THR A 25 -20.74 -7.46 -8.45
C THR A 25 -21.56 -8.10 -7.34
N SER A 26 -20.99 -8.36 -6.15
CA SER A 26 -21.70 -8.91 -4.99
C SER A 26 -22.18 -7.86 -3.98
N ILE A 27 -22.02 -6.57 -4.28
CA ILE A 27 -22.48 -5.49 -3.40
C ILE A 27 -24.01 -5.52 -3.32
N ASP A 28 -24.50 -6.10 -2.24
CA ASP A 28 -25.87 -5.88 -1.81
C ASP A 28 -25.94 -4.50 -1.15
N ARG A 29 -26.41 -3.51 -1.90
CA ARG A 29 -26.53 -2.10 -1.46
C ARG A 29 -27.42 -1.93 -0.23
N ARG A 30 -28.18 -2.95 0.17
CA ARG A 30 -29.09 -2.87 1.33
C ARG A 30 -28.40 -2.97 2.68
N ASN A 31 -27.15 -3.47 2.75
CA ASN A 31 -26.44 -3.61 4.01
C ASN A 31 -25.30 -2.58 4.15
N PRO A 32 -25.46 -1.54 5.01
CA PRO A 32 -24.41 -0.53 5.18
C PRO A 32 -23.12 -1.11 5.74
N VAL A 33 -23.17 -2.16 6.57
CA VAL A 33 -21.96 -2.84 7.08
C VAL A 33 -21.17 -3.46 5.93
N ALA A 34 -21.86 -4.06 4.96
CA ALA A 34 -21.24 -4.67 3.80
C ALA A 34 -20.47 -3.62 2.99
N ILE A 35 -21.09 -2.47 2.70
CA ILE A 35 -20.46 -1.37 1.95
C ILE A 35 -19.14 -0.93 2.60
N TRP A 36 -19.14 -0.64 3.90
CA TRP A 36 -17.93 -0.20 4.60
C TRP A 36 -16.87 -1.30 4.68
N SER A 37 -17.26 -2.56 4.87
CA SER A 37 -16.33 -3.69 4.85
C SER A 37 -15.69 -3.90 3.47
N TYR A 38 -16.45 -3.67 2.40
CA TYR A 38 -15.95 -3.77 1.04
C TYR A 38 -14.99 -2.64 0.70
N SER A 39 -15.24 -1.42 1.18
CA SER A 39 -14.30 -0.31 1.04
C SER A 39 -12.93 -0.61 1.68
N VAL A 40 -12.88 -1.32 2.82
CA VAL A 40 -11.61 -1.77 3.42
C VAL A 40 -10.81 -2.63 2.45
N VAL A 41 -11.47 -3.61 1.82
CA VAL A 41 -10.82 -4.52 0.86
C VAL A 41 -10.30 -3.75 -0.34
N VAL A 42 -11.06 -2.77 -0.85
CA VAL A 42 -10.62 -1.92 -1.97
C VAL A 42 -9.39 -1.09 -1.58
N PHE A 43 -9.40 -0.41 -0.44
CA PHE A 43 -8.28 0.41 0.02
C PHE A 43 -7.02 -0.43 0.30
N LEU A 44 -7.16 -1.61 0.93
CA LEU A 44 -6.04 -2.53 1.15
C LEU A 44 -5.49 -3.10 -0.16
N SER A 45 -6.37 -3.38 -1.12
CA SER A 45 -5.97 -3.83 -2.46
C SER A 45 -5.14 -2.76 -3.18
N LEU A 46 -5.60 -1.51 -3.15
CA LEU A 46 -4.86 -0.38 -3.71
C LEU A 46 -3.53 -0.15 -2.99
N ALA A 47 -3.50 -0.23 -1.65
CA ALA A 47 -2.27 -0.11 -0.87
C ALA A 47 -1.26 -1.21 -1.24
N SER A 48 -1.74 -2.43 -1.48
CA SER A 48 -0.91 -3.55 -1.89
C SER A 48 -0.34 -3.36 -3.30
N LEU A 49 -1.13 -2.81 -4.22
CA LEU A 49 -0.67 -2.46 -5.57
C LEU A 49 0.37 -1.35 -5.54
N ASP A 50 0.16 -0.31 -4.74
CA ASP A 50 1.10 0.81 -4.60
C ASP A 50 2.42 0.36 -3.96
N TYR A 51 2.34 -0.45 -2.89
CA TYR A 51 3.51 -1.06 -2.29
C TYR A 51 4.25 -1.99 -3.27
N GLY A 52 3.52 -2.82 -4.01
CA GLY A 52 4.09 -3.70 -5.03
C GLY A 52 4.74 -2.92 -6.17
N TRP A 53 4.17 -1.78 -6.56
CA TRP A 53 4.75 -0.86 -7.55
C TRP A 53 6.03 -0.22 -7.05
N GLY A 54 6.04 0.31 -5.82
CA GLY A 54 7.24 0.85 -5.17
C GLY A 54 8.35 -0.20 -5.04
N PHE A 55 7.99 -1.39 -4.57
CA PHE A 55 8.93 -2.51 -4.45
C PHE A 55 9.46 -2.96 -5.82
N LEU A 56 8.60 -3.01 -6.84
CA LEU A 56 9.03 -3.32 -8.21
C LEU A 56 10.07 -2.30 -8.67
N HIS A 57 9.84 -1.01 -8.45
CA HIS A 57 10.82 0.04 -8.75
C HIS A 57 12.16 -0.18 -8.03
N THR A 58 12.17 -0.65 -6.78
CA THR A 58 13.44 -0.94 -6.09
C THR A 58 14.22 -2.10 -6.70
N ILE A 59 13.55 -3.09 -7.32
CA ILE A 59 14.19 -4.29 -7.88
C ILE A 59 14.42 -4.22 -9.40
N THR A 60 13.66 -3.41 -10.13
CA THR A 60 13.77 -3.29 -11.59
C THR A 60 14.75 -2.22 -12.03
N VAL A 61 15.21 -1.34 -11.13
CA VAL A 61 16.29 -0.40 -11.42
C VAL A 61 17.58 -1.21 -11.63
N PRO A 62 18.08 -1.32 -12.88
CA PRO A 62 19.33 -2.02 -13.17
C PRO A 62 20.46 -1.19 -12.55
N ASP A 63 21.26 -1.82 -11.67
CA ASP A 63 22.32 -1.20 -10.90
C ASP A 63 21.95 0.16 -10.27
N ALA A 64 21.26 0.11 -9.13
CA ALA A 64 21.05 1.30 -8.29
C ALA A 64 22.35 2.09 -8.04
N GLY A 65 23.49 1.39 -7.96
CA GLY A 65 24.81 2.01 -7.90
C GLY A 65 25.17 2.83 -9.15
N GLU A 66 24.90 2.33 -10.36
CA GLU A 66 25.12 3.09 -11.60
C GLU A 66 24.18 4.29 -11.73
N VAL A 67 22.92 4.16 -11.28
CA VAL A 67 21.97 5.28 -11.24
C VAL A 67 22.42 6.35 -10.23
N CYS A 68 22.89 5.94 -9.05
CA CYS A 68 23.46 6.86 -8.05
C CYS A 68 24.73 7.55 -8.55
N LEU A 69 25.58 6.84 -9.31
CA LEU A 69 26.82 7.37 -9.90
C LEU A 69 26.57 8.29 -11.10
N SER A 70 25.51 8.06 -11.86
CA SER A 70 25.13 8.88 -13.03
C SER A 70 24.21 10.05 -12.69
N SER A 71 23.75 10.16 -11.45
CA SER A 71 22.93 11.27 -10.98
C SER A 71 23.65 12.62 -11.16
N PRO A 72 23.05 13.60 -11.85
CA PRO A 72 23.66 14.92 -12.08
C PRO A 72 23.89 15.74 -10.81
N ARG A 73 23.33 15.30 -9.67
CA ARG A 73 23.25 16.08 -8.43
C ARG A 73 24.61 16.25 -7.74
N GLU A 74 25.52 15.29 -7.92
CA GLU A 74 26.83 15.32 -7.25
C GLU A 74 28.01 15.67 -8.18
N GLY A 75 27.83 15.58 -9.50
CA GLY A 75 28.84 15.97 -10.49
C GLY A 75 30.19 15.24 -10.39
N PRO A 76 31.14 15.46 -11.33
CA PRO A 76 32.41 14.72 -11.39
C PRO A 76 33.38 14.96 -10.22
N ARG A 77 32.99 15.77 -9.22
CA ARG A 77 33.84 16.20 -8.09
C ARG A 77 33.19 16.00 -6.72
N GLY A 78 31.94 15.55 -6.65
CA GLY A 78 31.23 15.34 -5.39
C GLY A 78 31.57 13.97 -4.81
N GLY A 79 32.11 13.97 -3.58
CA GLY A 79 32.68 12.82 -2.88
C GLY A 79 31.94 11.52 -3.13
N GLY A 80 32.69 10.54 -3.66
CA GLY A 80 32.17 9.33 -4.29
C GLY A 80 31.02 8.67 -3.55
N PHE A 81 30.18 8.00 -4.35
CA PHE A 81 29.12 7.12 -3.86
C PHE A 81 29.63 6.21 -2.74
N ASP A 82 28.94 6.22 -1.59
CA ASP A 82 29.31 5.42 -0.42
C ASP A 82 28.50 4.12 -0.39
N ARG A 83 27.17 4.23 -0.35
CA ARG A 83 26.26 3.08 -0.28
C ARG A 83 24.83 3.41 -0.73
N VAL A 84 24.05 2.36 -1.00
CA VAL A 84 22.58 2.46 -1.10
C VAL A 84 21.97 1.91 0.17
N ASP A 85 21.16 2.71 0.87
CA ASP A 85 20.36 2.27 2.02
C ASP A 85 18.94 1.92 1.54
N TYR A 86 18.51 0.68 1.81
CA TYR A 86 17.21 0.17 1.39
C TYR A 86 16.22 0.14 2.57
N GLY A 87 15.07 0.78 2.41
CA GLY A 87 13.96 0.74 3.34
C GLY A 87 12.89 -0.26 2.91
N LEU A 88 12.39 -1.05 3.87
CA LEU A 88 11.29 -2.00 3.63
C LEU A 88 9.90 -1.37 3.82
N PHE A 89 9.76 -0.37 4.70
CA PHE A 89 8.47 0.29 4.91
C PHE A 89 8.62 1.74 5.39
N PRO A 90 8.22 2.74 4.57
CA PRO A 90 7.83 2.61 3.16
C PRO A 90 8.98 2.05 2.30
N PRO A 91 8.70 1.48 1.11
CA PRO A 91 9.76 1.07 0.21
C PRO A 91 10.58 2.32 -0.17
N SER A 92 11.87 2.33 0.17
CA SER A 92 12.80 3.40 -0.15
C SER A 92 14.14 2.84 -0.63
N ALA A 93 14.83 3.60 -1.46
CA ALA A 93 16.17 3.25 -1.95
C ALA A 93 16.99 4.53 -2.02
N GLU A 94 17.69 4.83 -0.94
CA GLU A 94 18.42 6.09 -0.77
C GLU A 94 19.89 5.93 -1.20
N CYS A 95 20.36 6.76 -2.14
CA CYS A 95 21.78 6.93 -2.38
C CYS A 95 22.38 7.75 -1.23
N VAL A 96 23.43 7.25 -0.60
CA VAL A 96 24.23 8.00 0.39
C VAL A 96 25.57 8.33 -0.26
N TRP A 97 25.92 9.62 -0.28
CA TRP A 97 27.21 10.11 -0.77
C TRP A 97 28.15 10.44 0.38
N ALA A 98 29.46 10.37 0.15
CA ALA A 98 30.47 10.72 1.14
C ALA A 98 30.42 12.21 1.57
N SER A 99 29.76 13.06 0.79
CA SER A 99 29.43 14.45 1.11
C SER A 99 28.37 14.59 2.22
N GLY A 100 27.66 13.50 2.56
CA GLY A 100 26.49 13.50 3.44
C GLY A 100 25.18 13.82 2.73
N GLY A 101 25.18 13.99 1.40
CA GLY A 101 23.96 14.10 0.62
C GLY A 101 23.19 12.79 0.58
N THR A 102 21.85 12.87 0.52
CA THR A 102 20.98 11.72 0.26
C THR A 102 19.96 12.03 -0.84
N SER A 103 19.64 11.03 -1.67
CA SER A 103 18.57 11.12 -2.66
C SER A 103 17.85 9.79 -2.75
N ASP A 104 16.52 9.84 -2.67
CA ASP A 104 15.69 8.66 -2.82
C ASP A 104 15.44 8.36 -4.29
N LEU A 105 15.59 7.09 -4.67
CA LEU A 105 15.27 6.56 -5.99
C LEU A 105 13.79 6.25 -6.13
N VAL A 106 13.09 6.03 -5.02
CA VAL A 106 11.65 5.77 -5.04
C VAL A 106 10.92 7.10 -5.24
N PRO A 107 9.93 7.16 -6.14
CA PRO A 107 9.16 8.39 -6.32
C PRO A 107 8.50 8.82 -5.01
N GLY A 108 8.70 10.08 -4.62
CA GLY A 108 8.22 10.61 -3.33
C GLY A 108 6.70 10.58 -3.13
N TYR A 109 5.91 10.19 -4.14
CA TYR A 109 4.47 9.99 -4.02
C TYR A 109 4.08 8.60 -3.47
N VAL A 110 4.97 7.60 -3.51
CA VAL A 110 4.65 6.22 -3.09
C VAL A 110 4.36 6.15 -1.58
N ALA A 111 5.24 6.71 -0.75
CA ALA A 111 5.04 6.74 0.69
C ALA A 111 3.73 7.46 1.13
N PRO A 112 3.45 8.72 0.71
CA PRO A 112 2.22 9.41 1.12
C PRO A 112 0.95 8.75 0.58
N LEU A 113 0.99 8.17 -0.63
CA LEU A 113 -0.15 7.44 -1.19
C LEU A 113 -0.44 6.17 -0.39
N LEU A 114 0.59 5.38 -0.05
CA LEU A 114 0.47 4.20 0.79
C LEU A 114 -0.15 4.54 2.15
N TYR A 115 0.32 5.60 2.81
CA TYR A 115 -0.25 6.05 4.09
C TYR A 115 -1.71 6.50 3.95
N ALA A 116 -2.05 7.23 2.88
CA ALA A 116 -3.43 7.67 2.64
C ALA A 116 -4.37 6.48 2.43
N LEU A 117 -3.95 5.46 1.68
CA LEU A 117 -4.72 4.25 1.43
C LEU A 117 -4.91 3.42 2.72
N LEU A 118 -3.87 3.27 3.52
CA LEU A 118 -3.94 2.59 4.82
C LEU A 118 -4.85 3.33 5.81
N ALA A 119 -4.77 4.66 5.85
CA ALA A 119 -5.66 5.48 6.67
C ALA A 119 -7.12 5.33 6.23
N GLY A 120 -7.39 5.33 4.91
CA GLY A 120 -8.72 5.07 4.35
C GLY A 120 -9.27 3.70 4.76
N ALA A 121 -8.46 2.65 4.64
CA ALA A 121 -8.81 1.31 5.10
C ALA A 121 -9.14 1.27 6.61
N ALA A 122 -8.34 1.94 7.43
CA ALA A 122 -8.57 1.99 8.88
C ALA A 122 -9.88 2.68 9.24
N VAL A 123 -10.18 3.84 8.61
CA VAL A 123 -11.44 4.57 8.82
C VAL A 123 -12.63 3.69 8.41
N CYS A 124 -12.57 3.06 7.24
CA CYS A 124 -13.64 2.17 6.79
C CYS A 124 -13.84 0.97 7.73
N ALA A 125 -12.77 0.39 8.27
CA ALA A 125 -12.84 -0.73 9.20
C ALA A 125 -13.49 -0.32 10.54
N VAL A 126 -13.13 0.85 11.06
CA VAL A 126 -13.71 1.40 12.29
C VAL A 126 -15.20 1.66 12.10
N VAL A 127 -15.61 2.24 10.98
CA VAL A 127 -17.02 2.51 10.68
C VAL A 127 -17.82 1.21 10.53
N ALA A 128 -17.29 0.23 9.79
CA ALA A 128 -17.90 -1.09 9.65
C ALA A 128 -18.09 -1.78 11.00
N ALA A 129 -17.05 -1.76 11.85
CA ALA A 129 -17.11 -2.34 13.19
C ALA A 129 -18.11 -1.60 14.09
N HIS A 130 -18.18 -0.28 14.01
CA HIS A 130 -19.14 0.52 14.77
C HIS A 130 -20.59 0.21 14.36
N LEU A 131 -20.88 0.14 13.07
CA LEU A 131 -22.21 -0.22 12.56
C LEU A 131 -22.59 -1.66 12.93
N ALA A 132 -21.67 -2.61 12.80
CA ALA A 132 -21.89 -4.00 13.20
C ALA A 132 -22.18 -4.13 14.70
N ARG A 133 -21.48 -3.35 15.55
CA ARG A 133 -21.75 -3.31 16.99
C ARG A 133 -23.11 -2.71 17.32
N ARG A 134 -23.56 -1.67 16.60
CA ARG A 134 -24.91 -1.09 16.79
C ARG A 134 -26.00 -2.08 16.39
N ALA A 135 -25.87 -2.71 15.23
CA ALA A 135 -26.85 -3.69 14.74
C ALA A 135 -26.99 -4.91 15.68
N ARG A 136 -25.97 -5.23 16.49
CA ARG A 136 -26.03 -6.28 17.52
C ARG A 136 -26.64 -5.83 18.84
N ARG A 137 -26.74 -4.52 19.11
CA ARG A 137 -27.33 -3.97 20.34
C ARG A 137 -28.84 -3.78 20.22
N ASP A 138 -29.32 -3.39 19.05
CA ASP A 138 -30.76 -3.17 18.78
C ASP A 138 -31.69 -4.40 18.85
N PRO A 139 -31.26 -5.67 18.67
CA PRO A 139 -32.16 -6.83 18.79
C PRO A 139 -32.75 -6.99 20.19
N TRP A 140 -31.94 -6.70 21.23
CA TRP A 140 -32.32 -6.91 22.63
C TRP A 140 -33.35 -5.90 23.16
N GLN A 141 -33.55 -4.76 22.49
CA GLN A 141 -34.44 -3.71 22.96
C GLN A 141 -35.89 -3.87 22.47
N ARG A 142 -36.14 -4.78 21.51
CA ARG A 142 -37.50 -5.08 21.00
C ARG A 142 -38.25 -6.12 21.83
N GLU A 143 -37.57 -7.05 22.49
CA GLU A 143 -38.24 -8.11 23.28
C GLU A 143 -38.69 -7.63 24.67
N GLY A 144 -38.18 -6.49 25.17
CA GLY A 144 -38.61 -5.89 26.45
C GLY A 144 -39.69 -4.81 26.34
N ALA A 145 -40.24 -4.55 25.15
CA ALA A 145 -41.24 -3.50 24.91
C ALA A 145 -42.66 -4.06 24.69
N THR A 146 -42.86 -5.36 24.90
CA THR A 146 -44.13 -6.08 24.70
C THR A 146 -44.71 -6.70 25.97
N GLU A 147 -44.23 -6.31 27.16
CA GLU A 147 -44.88 -6.64 28.43
C GLU A 147 -45.67 -5.48 29.01
#